data_AF-A0A180FM68-F1
#
_entry.id   AF-A0A180FM68-F1
#
_cell.length_a   1.000
_cell.length_b   1.000
_cell.length_c   1.000
_cell.angle_alpha   90.00
_cell.angle_beta   90.00
_cell.angle_gamma   90.00
#
_symmetry.space_group_name_H-M   'P 1'
#
loop_
_entity.id
_entity.type
_entity.pdbx_description
1 polymer ?
#
loop_
_entity_poly.entity_id
_entity_poly.type
_entity_poly.pdbx_seq_one_letter_code
_entity_poly.pdbx_strand_id
1 'polypeptide(L)'
;MFGKEDCELLAAKGISGQQIEDQLSSFRKGFPFLDIMDSAAVGKGITAVPNDRQTAYMQVWEEWLTDDTKKAVKFVPASGAASRMFKDLFAFLSSEGKEPLTPFMREFFDGLPRFAFYDALNEKCKQNEKQTAAALIAAGNYKAVVSNLLEPRGLNYGNLPKGLLLFHTYPDKARTAMEEHLVEGARYTKNHSGEVKLHFTVSPEHRALFETLVADKQSAYEDELSVRYDITFSTQKQHTDTIAVDKENHPFRNADGSLLFRPGGHGALIENLNDIDADIVFIKNIDNVVPDSYKSSTIIFKKVIAGLLVTLQKRIFDYLRLTEGGKYTRDQIQEMLHFLQNDLCIRNPETKYLEDADLILYIKNKLNRPLRVCGMVRNVGEPGGGPFLAVNADGTNSPQILESSQIDMSDPAKKAFFEQGTHFNPVDLVCSLKNHRGKKYNLLDYTDKNTGFISSKSKDGRELKALELPGLWNGAMSDWNTVFVEVPVETFNPVKTVNDLLRTEHQ
;
A
#
# COMPACT_ATOMS: atom_id res chain seq x y z
N MET A 1 29.38 21.97 -1.39
CA MET A 1 30.28 20.93 -1.91
C MET A 1 30.38 19.86 -0.84
N PHE A 2 30.05 18.61 -1.17
CA PHE A 2 30.07 17.49 -0.21
C PHE A 2 31.50 17.13 0.19
N GLY A 3 31.72 16.85 1.48
CA GLY A 3 33.01 16.44 2.01
C GLY A 3 33.33 14.96 1.73
N LYS A 4 34.53 14.51 2.11
CA LYS A 4 34.94 13.10 1.94
C LYS A 4 34.00 12.13 2.68
N GLU A 5 33.65 12.45 3.91
CA GLU A 5 32.73 11.66 4.76
C GLU A 5 31.31 11.59 4.15
N ASP A 6 30.86 12.68 3.53
CA ASP A 6 29.57 12.69 2.82
C ASP A 6 29.60 11.72 1.63
N CYS A 7 30.69 11.70 0.85
CA CYS A 7 30.87 10.78 -0.27
C CYS A 7 30.92 9.30 0.18
N GLU A 8 31.57 9.02 1.31
CA GLU A 8 31.62 7.68 1.91
C GLU A 8 30.22 7.22 2.35
N LEU A 9 29.43 8.10 2.99
CA LEU A 9 28.05 7.82 3.37
C LEU A 9 27.15 7.55 2.16
N LEU A 10 27.27 8.36 1.11
CA LEU A 10 26.53 8.19 -0.14
C LEU A 10 26.86 6.86 -0.81
N ALA A 11 28.14 6.50 -0.89
CA ALA A 11 28.59 5.22 -1.43
C ALA A 11 28.05 4.04 -0.62
N ALA A 12 28.08 4.12 0.71
CA ALA A 12 27.54 3.08 1.60
C ALA A 12 26.02 2.87 1.41
N LYS A 13 25.28 3.95 1.12
CA LYS A 13 23.84 3.90 0.80
C LYS A 13 23.54 3.50 -0.65
N GLY A 14 24.54 3.47 -1.52
CA GLY A 14 24.38 3.26 -2.96
C GLY A 14 23.73 4.43 -3.68
N ILE A 15 23.85 5.66 -3.15
CA ILE A 15 23.30 6.88 -3.75
C ILE A 15 24.39 7.57 -4.55
N SER A 16 24.15 7.78 -5.85
CA SER A 16 25.08 8.52 -6.72
C SER A 16 25.00 10.03 -6.51
N GLY A 17 26.08 10.74 -6.89
CA GLY A 17 26.11 12.20 -6.86
C GLY A 17 25.00 12.83 -7.73
N GLN A 18 24.69 12.23 -8.89
CA GLN A 18 23.60 12.70 -9.75
C GLN A 18 22.23 12.58 -9.05
N GLN A 19 21.96 11.45 -8.38
CA GLN A 19 20.71 11.28 -7.63
C GLN A 19 20.54 12.35 -6.54
N ILE A 20 21.62 12.70 -5.84
CA ILE A 20 21.56 13.79 -4.84
C ILE A 20 21.28 15.13 -5.49
N GLU A 21 21.94 15.46 -6.60
CA GLU A 21 21.67 16.71 -7.31
C GLU A 21 20.23 16.78 -7.83
N ASP A 22 19.68 15.67 -8.31
CA ASP A 22 18.29 15.57 -8.76
C ASP A 22 17.31 15.78 -7.58
N GLN A 23 17.60 15.20 -6.41
CA GLN A 23 16.81 15.41 -5.19
C GLN A 23 16.87 16.87 -4.74
N LEU A 24 18.06 17.48 -4.68
CA LEU A 24 18.22 18.90 -4.32
C LEU A 24 17.56 19.84 -5.35
N SER A 25 17.64 19.51 -6.63
CA SER A 25 16.93 20.21 -7.70
C SER A 25 15.41 20.15 -7.48
N SER A 26 14.88 18.98 -7.13
CA SER A 26 13.47 18.78 -6.83
C SER A 26 13.00 19.64 -5.64
N PHE A 27 13.81 19.74 -4.58
CA PHE A 27 13.51 20.64 -3.46
C PHE A 27 13.49 22.13 -3.85
N ARG A 28 14.38 22.54 -4.75
CA ARG A 28 14.46 23.93 -5.24
C ARG A 28 13.32 24.28 -6.19
N LYS A 29 12.98 23.37 -7.11
CA LYS A 29 11.95 23.56 -8.14
C LYS A 29 10.54 23.35 -7.59
N GLY A 30 10.38 22.43 -6.64
CA GLY A 30 9.08 21.87 -6.26
C GLY A 30 8.54 20.92 -7.33
N PHE A 31 7.36 20.37 -7.04
CA PHE A 31 6.60 19.55 -7.98
C PHE A 31 5.35 20.32 -8.44
N PRO A 32 5.01 20.25 -9.73
CA PRO A 32 3.77 20.86 -10.21
C PRO A 32 2.55 20.15 -9.60
N PHE A 33 1.46 20.89 -9.41
CA PHE A 33 0.17 20.27 -9.20
C PHE A 33 -0.26 19.49 -10.43
N LEU A 34 -0.93 18.36 -10.22
CA LEU A 34 -1.51 17.59 -11.30
C LEU A 34 -2.83 18.22 -11.73
N ASP A 35 -3.00 18.31 -13.05
CA ASP A 35 -4.24 18.79 -13.61
C ASP A 35 -5.29 17.67 -13.56
N ILE A 36 -6.44 17.94 -12.94
CA ILE A 36 -7.55 16.99 -12.83
C ILE A 36 -8.76 17.47 -13.63
N MET A 37 -9.28 16.59 -14.46
CA MET A 37 -10.49 16.86 -15.25
C MET A 37 -11.74 16.65 -14.42
N ASP A 38 -11.70 15.69 -13.49
CA ASP A 38 -12.84 15.37 -12.64
C ASP A 38 -12.48 14.40 -11.49
N SER A 39 -13.39 14.28 -10.52
CA SER A 39 -13.39 13.14 -9.58
C SER A 39 -13.91 11.88 -10.26
N ALA A 40 -13.30 10.74 -9.94
CA ALA A 40 -13.81 9.47 -10.40
C ALA A 40 -15.01 9.04 -9.54
N ALA A 41 -16.02 8.49 -10.19
CA ALA A 41 -17.23 7.97 -9.57
C ALA A 41 -17.72 6.73 -10.35
N VAL A 42 -18.71 6.01 -9.81
CA VAL A 42 -19.31 4.88 -10.52
C VAL A 42 -19.89 5.35 -11.86
N GLY A 43 -19.51 4.67 -12.95
CA GLY A 43 -19.86 5.06 -14.32
C GLY A 43 -19.01 6.20 -14.90
N LYS A 44 -18.06 6.72 -14.12
CA LYS A 44 -17.14 7.80 -14.48
C LYS A 44 -15.74 7.50 -13.95
N GLY A 45 -15.05 6.54 -14.55
CA GLY A 45 -13.72 6.10 -14.14
C GLY A 45 -13.69 5.02 -13.06
N ILE A 46 -14.80 4.78 -12.33
CA ILE A 46 -14.96 3.63 -11.42
C ILE A 46 -15.99 2.65 -11.97
N THR A 47 -15.63 1.39 -12.01
CA THR A 47 -16.50 0.27 -12.41
C THR A 47 -17.17 -0.33 -11.19
N ALA A 48 -18.49 -0.29 -11.12
CA ALA A 48 -19.24 -1.13 -10.18
C ALA A 48 -19.50 -2.49 -10.85
N VAL A 49 -18.97 -3.59 -10.29
CA VAL A 49 -19.16 -4.93 -10.84
C VAL A 49 -20.48 -5.51 -10.31
N PRO A 50 -21.48 -5.71 -11.18
CA PRO A 50 -22.77 -6.26 -10.75
C PRO A 50 -22.62 -7.71 -10.28
N ASN A 51 -23.47 -8.15 -9.36
CA ASN A 51 -23.35 -9.45 -8.69
C ASN A 51 -23.31 -10.65 -9.66
N ASP A 52 -24.05 -10.59 -10.76
CA ASP A 52 -24.07 -11.65 -11.79
C ASP A 52 -22.72 -11.79 -12.52
N ARG A 53 -21.95 -10.70 -12.63
CA ARG A 53 -20.59 -10.72 -13.22
C ARG A 53 -19.49 -11.05 -12.22
N GLN A 54 -19.74 -10.90 -10.92
CA GLN A 54 -18.73 -11.23 -9.89
C GLN A 54 -18.33 -12.70 -9.96
N THR A 55 -19.32 -13.62 -10.05
CA THR A 55 -19.04 -15.05 -10.19
C THR A 55 -18.21 -15.37 -11.42
N ALA A 56 -18.48 -14.72 -12.56
CA ALA A 56 -17.71 -14.93 -13.79
C ALA A 56 -16.24 -14.50 -13.62
N TYR A 57 -15.98 -13.35 -12.99
CA TYR A 57 -14.59 -12.93 -12.73
C TYR A 57 -13.90 -13.83 -11.72
N MET A 58 -14.59 -14.28 -10.67
CA MET A 58 -14.03 -15.25 -9.73
C MET A 58 -13.62 -16.56 -10.44
N GLN A 59 -14.46 -17.05 -11.35
CA GLN A 59 -14.14 -18.23 -12.18
C GLN A 59 -12.93 -17.99 -13.08
N VAL A 60 -12.85 -16.84 -13.77
CA VAL A 60 -11.67 -16.48 -14.57
C VAL A 60 -10.39 -16.50 -13.74
N TRP A 61 -10.46 -16.01 -12.50
CA TRP A 61 -9.32 -16.04 -11.60
C TRP A 61 -8.94 -17.47 -11.15
N GLU A 62 -9.94 -18.28 -10.80
CA GLU A 62 -9.73 -19.68 -10.42
C GLU A 62 -9.16 -20.51 -11.58
N GLU A 63 -9.65 -20.31 -12.80
CA GLU A 63 -9.09 -20.89 -14.03
C GLU A 63 -7.65 -20.43 -14.26
N TRP A 64 -7.34 -19.15 -14.03
CA TRP A 64 -5.98 -18.64 -14.18
C TRP A 64 -5.00 -19.30 -13.22
N LEU A 65 -5.43 -19.60 -11.98
CA LEU A 65 -4.65 -20.30 -10.96
C LEU A 65 -4.37 -21.78 -11.27
N THR A 66 -5.01 -22.36 -12.29
CA THR A 66 -4.73 -23.74 -12.74
C THR A 66 -3.46 -23.88 -13.56
N ASP A 67 -2.91 -22.77 -14.05
CA ASP A 67 -1.67 -22.76 -14.81
C ASP A 67 -0.46 -22.61 -13.87
N ASP A 68 0.14 -23.74 -13.50
CA ASP A 68 1.30 -23.79 -12.59
C ASP A 68 2.55 -23.10 -13.15
N THR A 69 2.56 -22.68 -14.43
CA THR A 69 3.66 -21.88 -15.00
C THR A 69 3.58 -20.40 -14.63
N LYS A 70 2.40 -19.94 -14.19
CA LYS A 70 2.15 -18.55 -13.80
C LYS A 70 2.31 -18.38 -12.29
N LYS A 71 2.78 -17.20 -11.89
CA LYS A 71 3.05 -16.88 -10.48
C LYS A 71 2.15 -15.76 -9.99
N ALA A 72 1.33 -16.05 -8.98
CA ALA A 72 0.65 -15.05 -8.16
C ALA A 72 1.41 -14.83 -6.84
N VAL A 73 1.64 -13.58 -6.46
CA VAL A 73 2.30 -13.23 -5.18
C VAL A 73 1.44 -12.26 -4.40
N LYS A 74 1.28 -12.49 -3.10
CA LYS A 74 0.73 -11.50 -2.18
C LYS A 74 1.85 -10.67 -1.57
N PHE A 75 1.98 -9.42 -2.01
CA PHE A 75 2.94 -8.45 -1.54
C PHE A 75 2.34 -7.58 -0.42
N VAL A 76 2.96 -7.58 0.76
CA VAL A 76 2.43 -6.97 1.97
C VAL A 76 3.42 -5.96 2.53
N PRO A 77 3.16 -4.65 2.38
CA PRO A 77 3.94 -3.62 3.07
C PRO A 77 3.78 -3.71 4.58
N ALA A 78 4.86 -4.03 5.30
CA ALA A 78 4.86 -4.34 6.74
C ALA A 78 5.97 -3.63 7.55
N SER A 79 6.67 -2.67 6.94
CA SER A 79 7.82 -1.97 7.55
C SER A 79 7.45 -0.87 8.55
N GLY A 80 6.17 -0.50 8.64
CA GLY A 80 5.69 0.56 9.52
C GLY A 80 5.74 0.16 11.01
N ALA A 81 6.44 0.94 11.82
CA ALA A 81 6.40 0.81 13.28
C ALA A 81 4.98 1.11 13.83
N ALA A 82 4.55 0.34 14.82
CA ALA A 82 3.25 0.55 15.47
C ALA A 82 3.26 1.71 16.46
N SER A 83 4.40 2.36 16.73
CA SER A 83 4.52 3.42 17.74
C SER A 83 3.48 4.54 17.62
N ARG A 84 3.08 4.91 16.38
CA ARG A 84 2.01 5.88 16.13
C ARG A 84 0.62 5.42 16.60
N MET A 85 0.34 4.11 16.52
CA MET A 85 -0.91 3.49 16.99
C MET A 85 -1.07 3.62 18.51
N PHE A 86 0.04 3.77 19.24
CA PHE A 86 0.09 3.89 20.70
C PHE A 86 0.45 5.31 21.19
N LYS A 87 0.38 6.33 20.32
CA LYS A 87 0.82 7.71 20.65
C LYS A 87 0.22 8.24 21.96
N ASP A 88 -1.08 8.07 22.16
CA ASP A 88 -1.79 8.55 23.35
C ASP A 88 -1.38 7.77 24.62
N LEU A 89 -1.11 6.47 24.49
CA LEU A 89 -0.59 5.66 25.59
C LEU A 89 0.83 6.10 25.99
N PHE A 90 1.70 6.39 25.01
CA PHE A 90 3.02 6.96 25.29
C PHE A 90 2.94 8.33 25.96
N ALA A 91 2.06 9.21 25.45
CA ALA A 91 1.83 10.53 26.05
C ALA A 91 1.34 10.40 27.50
N PHE A 92 0.44 9.46 27.79
CA PHE A 92 -0.01 9.16 29.14
C PHE A 92 1.15 8.67 30.02
N LEU A 93 1.96 7.73 29.52
CA LEU A 93 3.09 7.17 30.27
C LEU A 93 4.11 8.25 30.67
N SER A 94 4.42 9.18 29.75
CA SER A 94 5.35 10.30 29.98
C SER A 94 4.78 11.47 30.79
N SER A 95 3.45 11.58 30.93
CA SER A 95 2.81 12.66 31.70
C SER A 95 3.00 12.50 33.21
N GLU A 96 2.73 13.50 34.04
CA GLU A 96 2.67 13.32 35.51
C GLU A 96 1.34 12.71 36.00
N GLY A 97 0.31 12.69 35.14
CA GLY A 97 -1.02 12.20 35.47
C GLY A 97 -1.01 10.70 35.77
N LYS A 98 -1.69 10.29 36.86
CA LYS A 98 -1.78 8.89 37.28
C LYS A 98 -3.03 8.16 36.77
N GLU A 99 -4.06 8.93 36.36
CA GLU A 99 -5.36 8.39 35.95
C GLU A 99 -5.65 8.65 34.47
N PRO A 100 -6.37 7.73 33.79
CA PRO A 100 -6.78 7.87 32.40
C PRO A 100 -7.94 8.87 32.26
N LEU A 101 -7.63 10.17 32.24
CA LEU A 101 -8.66 11.22 32.22
C LEU A 101 -9.23 11.51 30.83
N THR A 102 -8.59 11.06 29.75
CA THR A 102 -9.08 11.31 28.38
C THR A 102 -10.11 10.26 27.96
N PRO A 103 -11.06 10.60 27.08
CA PRO A 103 -12.01 9.63 26.53
C PRO A 103 -11.34 8.42 25.87
N PHE A 104 -10.26 8.67 25.11
CA PHE A 104 -9.45 7.62 24.48
C PHE A 104 -8.88 6.62 25.50
N MET A 105 -8.31 7.12 26.60
CA MET A 105 -7.70 6.26 27.62
C MET A 105 -8.76 5.47 28.39
N ARG A 106 -9.93 6.07 28.67
CA ARG A 106 -11.05 5.35 29.28
C ARG A 106 -11.52 4.21 28.38
N GLU A 107 -11.77 4.48 27.10
CA GLU A 107 -12.15 3.46 26.12
C GLU A 107 -11.12 2.31 26.05
N PHE A 108 -9.83 2.64 26.04
CA PHE A 108 -8.76 1.64 26.04
C PHE A 108 -8.83 0.73 27.28
N PHE A 109 -8.93 1.30 28.49
CA PHE A 109 -8.93 0.50 29.71
C PHE A 109 -10.24 -0.25 29.94
N ASP A 110 -11.39 0.35 29.61
CA ASP A 110 -12.70 -0.31 29.67
C ASP A 110 -12.78 -1.47 28.68
N GLY A 111 -12.19 -1.28 27.49
CA GLY A 111 -12.07 -2.31 26.46
C GLY A 111 -10.94 -3.32 26.67
N LEU A 112 -10.09 -3.15 27.70
CA LEU A 112 -8.84 -3.90 27.84
C LEU A 112 -9.01 -5.44 27.73
N PRO A 113 -10.03 -6.07 28.37
CA PRO A 113 -10.24 -7.51 28.26
C PRO A 113 -10.61 -8.02 26.86
N ARG A 114 -10.99 -7.14 25.94
CA ARG A 114 -11.40 -7.47 24.56
C ARG A 114 -10.26 -7.45 23.55
N PHE A 115 -9.08 -6.97 23.92
CA PHE A 115 -7.93 -6.99 23.01
C PHE A 115 -7.34 -8.39 22.90
N ALA A 116 -6.90 -8.75 21.70
CA ALA A 116 -6.26 -10.05 21.47
C ALA A 116 -4.95 -10.26 22.23
N PHE A 117 -4.29 -9.17 22.63
CA PHE A 117 -3.09 -9.22 23.44
C PHE A 117 -3.36 -9.24 24.96
N TYR A 118 -4.61 -9.27 25.42
CA TYR A 118 -4.94 -9.14 26.84
C TYR A 118 -4.27 -10.20 27.71
N ASP A 119 -4.37 -11.48 27.32
CA ASP A 119 -3.80 -12.57 28.12
C ASP A 119 -2.27 -12.47 28.20
N ALA A 120 -1.63 -12.18 27.06
CA ALA A 120 -0.18 -11.97 27.01
C ALA A 120 0.25 -10.78 27.89
N LEU A 121 -0.50 -9.68 27.86
CA LEU A 121 -0.25 -8.51 28.70
C LEU A 121 -0.45 -8.83 30.18
N ASN A 122 -1.52 -9.55 30.52
CA ASN A 122 -1.83 -9.94 31.88
C ASN A 122 -0.73 -10.82 32.49
N GLU A 123 -0.17 -11.75 31.70
CA GLU A 123 0.98 -12.56 32.13
C GLU A 123 2.24 -11.71 32.36
N LYS A 124 2.50 -10.70 31.51
CA LYS A 124 3.60 -9.74 31.76
C LYS A 124 3.40 -8.92 33.03
N CYS A 125 2.18 -8.44 33.28
CA CYS A 125 1.83 -7.76 34.53
C CYS A 125 2.06 -8.67 35.75
N LYS A 126 1.64 -9.94 35.71
CA LYS A 126 1.89 -10.89 36.81
C LYS A 126 3.39 -11.12 37.04
N GLN A 127 4.17 -11.26 35.97
CA GLN A 127 5.62 -11.49 36.05
C GLN A 127 6.34 -10.30 36.67
N ASN A 128 6.06 -9.09 36.18
CA ASN A 128 6.80 -7.87 36.51
C ASN A 128 6.27 -7.14 37.74
N GLU A 129 4.95 -7.11 37.93
CA GLU A 129 4.28 -6.32 38.98
C GLU A 129 3.63 -7.20 40.07
N LYS A 130 3.68 -8.53 39.92
CA LYS A 130 3.06 -9.50 40.85
C LYS A 130 1.53 -9.36 41.00
N GLN A 131 0.89 -8.69 40.04
CA GLN A 131 -0.55 -8.46 40.01
C GLN A 131 -1.09 -8.65 38.59
N THR A 132 -2.37 -9.01 38.47
CA THR A 132 -3.05 -9.03 37.16
C THR A 132 -3.23 -7.61 36.63
N ALA A 133 -3.41 -7.46 35.31
CA ALA A 133 -3.73 -6.16 34.71
C ALA A 133 -5.00 -5.54 35.34
N ALA A 134 -6.02 -6.35 35.60
CA ALA A 134 -7.25 -5.91 36.27
C ALA A 134 -7.01 -5.43 37.72
N ALA A 135 -6.17 -6.13 38.49
CA ALA A 135 -5.83 -5.72 39.86
C ALA A 135 -5.02 -4.43 39.89
N LEU A 136 -4.10 -4.24 38.93
CA LEU A 136 -3.35 -2.99 38.78
C LEU A 136 -4.29 -1.82 38.49
N ILE A 137 -5.26 -2.00 37.59
CA ILE A 137 -6.27 -0.99 37.27
C ILE A 137 -7.13 -0.66 38.50
N ALA A 138 -7.62 -1.67 39.22
CA ALA A 138 -8.40 -1.48 40.44
C ALA A 138 -7.62 -0.75 41.54
N ALA A 139 -6.29 -0.91 41.58
CA ALA A 139 -5.41 -0.19 42.49
C ALA A 139 -4.98 1.21 41.99
N GLY A 140 -5.51 1.67 40.85
CA GLY A 140 -5.14 2.95 40.23
C GLY A 140 -3.76 2.97 39.55
N ASN A 141 -3.13 1.80 39.36
CA ASN A 141 -1.80 1.67 38.76
C ASN A 141 -1.85 1.43 37.24
N TYR A 142 -2.53 2.32 36.52
CA TYR A 142 -2.72 2.27 35.06
C TYR A 142 -1.40 2.31 34.29
N LYS A 143 -0.43 3.08 34.77
CA LYS A 143 0.88 3.21 34.12
C LYS A 143 1.67 1.91 34.07
N ALA A 144 1.57 1.08 35.11
CA ALA A 144 2.22 -0.23 35.11
C ALA A 144 1.68 -1.10 33.97
N VAL A 145 0.37 -1.06 33.70
CA VAL A 145 -0.25 -1.79 32.58
C VAL A 145 0.26 -1.27 31.25
N VAL A 146 0.27 0.05 31.04
CA VAL A 146 0.75 0.66 29.77
C VAL A 146 2.23 0.39 29.54
N SER A 147 3.05 0.47 30.58
CA SER A 147 4.48 0.18 30.50
C SER A 147 4.74 -1.31 30.19
N ASN A 148 3.96 -2.23 30.78
CA ASN A 148 4.02 -3.65 30.41
C ASN A 148 3.51 -3.94 28.99
N LEU A 149 2.71 -3.06 28.40
CA LEU A 149 2.32 -3.19 26.99
C LEU A 149 3.43 -2.67 26.05
N LEU A 150 3.93 -1.46 26.30
CA LEU A 150 4.74 -0.73 25.32
C LEU A 150 6.24 -0.96 25.42
N GLU A 151 6.77 -1.19 26.62
CA GLU A 151 8.21 -1.18 26.87
C GLU A 151 8.85 -2.58 26.73
N PRO A 152 10.17 -2.66 26.50
CA PRO A 152 10.89 -3.93 26.37
C PRO A 152 10.75 -4.90 27.54
N ARG A 153 10.45 -4.39 28.74
CA ARG A 153 10.23 -5.23 29.94
C ARG A 153 8.96 -6.08 29.84
N GLY A 154 8.00 -5.68 29.01
CA GLY A 154 6.70 -6.33 28.86
C GLY A 154 6.53 -6.97 27.49
N LEU A 155 5.48 -6.58 26.76
CA LEU A 155 5.21 -7.04 25.39
C LEU A 155 6.02 -6.29 24.32
N ASN A 156 6.61 -5.14 24.67
CA ASN A 156 7.42 -4.33 23.76
C ASN A 156 6.67 -3.79 22.53
N TYR A 157 5.33 -3.67 22.58
CA TYR A 157 4.52 -3.26 21.42
C TYR A 157 4.85 -1.85 20.91
N GLY A 158 5.46 -1.02 21.76
CA GLY A 158 5.94 0.31 21.38
C GLY A 158 7.06 0.29 20.34
N ASN A 159 7.83 -0.80 20.28
CA ASN A 159 8.99 -0.96 19.40
C ASN A 159 8.77 -2.03 18.32
N LEU A 160 7.58 -2.60 18.18
CA LEU A 160 7.30 -3.61 17.17
C LEU A 160 6.49 -3.05 15.99
N PRO A 161 6.68 -3.55 14.76
CA PRO A 161 5.80 -3.28 13.64
C PRO A 161 4.45 -3.98 13.83
N LYS A 162 3.39 -3.42 13.22
CA LYS A 162 2.01 -3.93 13.37
C LYS A 162 1.86 -5.40 13.00
N GLY A 163 2.64 -5.88 12.04
CA GLY A 163 2.65 -7.29 11.60
C GLY A 163 2.91 -8.30 12.72
N LEU A 164 3.60 -7.90 13.78
CA LEU A 164 3.96 -8.76 14.91
C LEU A 164 3.02 -8.61 16.12
N LEU A 165 2.00 -7.76 16.03
CA LEU A 165 1.06 -7.51 17.11
C LEU A 165 -0.15 -8.43 16.97
N LEU A 166 -0.68 -8.91 18.10
CA LEU A 166 -1.93 -9.68 18.15
C LEU A 166 -3.11 -8.75 17.84
N PHE A 167 -3.83 -9.06 16.78
CA PHE A 167 -4.97 -8.28 16.28
C PHE A 167 -6.30 -8.93 16.65
N HIS A 168 -6.42 -10.25 16.48
CA HIS A 168 -7.69 -10.95 16.65
C HIS A 168 -7.58 -12.17 17.56
N THR A 169 -8.68 -12.46 18.26
CA THR A 169 -8.84 -13.63 19.13
C THR A 169 -9.83 -14.60 18.49
N TYR A 170 -9.53 -15.88 18.62
CA TYR A 170 -10.35 -17.02 18.26
C TYR A 170 -10.49 -17.91 19.52
N PRO A 171 -11.47 -18.84 19.55
CA PRO A 171 -11.69 -19.68 20.74
C PRO A 171 -10.45 -20.44 21.25
N ASP A 172 -9.52 -20.76 20.36
CA ASP A 172 -8.33 -21.56 20.62
C ASP A 172 -7.01 -20.76 20.60
N LYS A 173 -6.98 -19.57 19.99
CA LYS A 173 -5.74 -18.81 19.76
C LYS A 173 -5.98 -17.34 19.49
N ALA A 174 -4.94 -16.52 19.67
CA ALA A 174 -4.88 -15.18 19.09
C ALA A 174 -3.95 -15.18 17.87
N ARG A 175 -4.25 -14.34 16.87
CA ARG A 175 -3.46 -14.19 15.65
C ARG A 175 -2.84 -12.82 15.56
N THR A 176 -1.59 -12.78 15.13
CA THR A 176 -0.94 -11.55 14.69
C THR A 176 -1.49 -11.07 13.35
N ALA A 177 -1.29 -9.79 13.04
CA ALA A 177 -1.65 -9.27 11.72
C ALA A 177 -0.95 -10.05 10.57
N MET A 178 0.32 -10.45 10.74
CA MET A 178 1.02 -11.27 9.74
C MET A 178 0.34 -12.62 9.49
N GLU A 179 -0.09 -13.30 10.55
CA GLU A 179 -0.81 -14.57 10.45
C GLU A 179 -2.14 -14.42 9.68
N GLU A 180 -2.85 -13.31 9.85
CA GLU A 180 -4.08 -13.07 9.08
C GLU A 180 -3.80 -12.95 7.57
N HIS A 181 -2.64 -12.42 7.19
CA HIS A 181 -2.23 -12.37 5.79
C HIS A 181 -1.94 -13.75 5.20
N LEU A 182 -1.44 -14.72 6.00
CA LEU A 182 -1.26 -16.11 5.58
C LEU A 182 -2.62 -16.72 5.20
N VAL A 183 -3.59 -16.63 6.11
CA VAL A 183 -4.96 -17.14 5.89
C VAL A 183 -5.58 -16.54 4.64
N GLU A 184 -5.54 -15.21 4.51
CA GLU A 184 -6.05 -14.54 3.31
C GLU A 184 -5.33 -15.01 2.02
N GLY A 185 -3.99 -15.12 2.04
CA GLY A 185 -3.21 -15.59 0.89
C GLY A 185 -3.65 -16.98 0.42
N ALA A 186 -3.84 -17.91 1.35
CA ALA A 186 -4.34 -19.25 1.03
C ALA A 186 -5.73 -19.26 0.38
N ARG A 187 -6.56 -18.23 0.60
CA ARG A 187 -7.94 -18.18 0.10
C ARG A 187 -8.06 -17.63 -1.33
N TYR A 188 -7.12 -16.80 -1.78
CA TYR A 188 -7.19 -16.19 -3.10
C TYR A 188 -5.93 -16.26 -3.95
N THR A 189 -4.78 -16.75 -3.45
CA THR A 189 -3.57 -16.95 -4.28
C THR A 189 -3.06 -18.39 -4.30
N LYS A 190 -3.76 -19.34 -3.67
CA LYS A 190 -3.41 -20.77 -3.74
C LYS A 190 -3.55 -21.26 -5.18
N ASN A 191 -2.44 -21.70 -5.79
CA ASN A 191 -2.46 -22.30 -7.12
C ASN A 191 -2.98 -23.75 -7.07
N HIS A 192 -3.10 -24.38 -8.24
CA HIS A 192 -3.56 -25.75 -8.35
C HIS A 192 -2.66 -26.78 -7.66
N SER A 193 -1.33 -26.56 -7.62
CA SER A 193 -0.40 -27.40 -6.86
C SER A 193 -0.43 -27.19 -5.34
N GLY A 194 -1.24 -26.24 -4.87
CA GLY A 194 -1.44 -25.95 -3.45
C GLY A 194 -0.41 -24.98 -2.84
N GLU A 195 0.41 -24.35 -3.66
CA GLU A 195 1.42 -23.36 -3.26
C GLU A 195 0.82 -21.96 -3.11
N VAL A 196 1.31 -21.22 -2.11
CA VAL A 196 0.89 -19.85 -1.79
C VAL A 196 2.15 -19.01 -1.59
N LYS A 197 2.32 -17.96 -2.40
CA LYS A 197 3.50 -17.08 -2.33
C LYS A 197 3.16 -15.77 -1.64
N LEU A 198 3.90 -15.44 -0.59
CA LEU A 198 3.82 -14.16 0.09
C LEU A 198 5.16 -13.45 0.10
N HIS A 199 5.13 -12.13 0.00
CA HIS A 199 6.29 -11.29 0.12
C HIS A 199 5.99 -10.14 1.09
N PHE A 200 6.79 -10.01 2.15
CA PHE A 200 6.65 -8.91 3.11
C PHE A 200 7.79 -7.90 2.93
N THR A 201 7.46 -6.61 2.86
CA THR A 201 8.50 -5.57 3.04
C THR A 201 8.56 -5.20 4.50
N VAL A 202 9.71 -5.41 5.12
CA VAL A 202 9.94 -5.19 6.56
C VAL A 202 11.08 -4.19 6.73
N SER A 203 11.23 -3.61 7.92
CA SER A 203 12.42 -2.81 8.20
C SER A 203 13.59 -3.72 8.63
N PRO A 204 14.85 -3.31 8.37
CA PRO A 204 16.02 -4.14 8.68
C PRO A 204 16.06 -4.63 10.13
N GLU A 205 15.71 -3.77 11.07
CA GLU A 205 15.76 -4.04 12.51
C GLU A 205 14.68 -5.03 12.98
N HIS A 206 13.58 -5.21 12.25
CA HIS A 206 12.51 -6.15 12.61
C HIS A 206 12.51 -7.42 11.77
N ARG A 207 13.39 -7.54 10.76
CA ARG A 207 13.40 -8.68 9.84
C ARG A 207 13.53 -10.03 10.56
N ALA A 208 14.48 -10.14 11.48
CA ALA A 208 14.71 -11.39 12.22
C ALA A 208 13.49 -11.82 13.05
N LEU A 209 12.70 -10.85 13.56
CA LEU A 209 11.48 -11.14 14.32
C LEU A 209 10.37 -11.71 13.43
N PHE A 210 10.23 -11.19 12.20
CA PHE A 210 9.30 -11.76 11.22
C PHE A 210 9.72 -13.15 10.76
N GLU A 211 11.00 -13.36 10.48
CA GLU A 211 11.54 -14.68 10.10
C GLU A 211 11.30 -15.72 11.21
N THR A 212 11.50 -15.32 12.48
CA THR A 212 11.20 -16.17 13.65
C THR A 212 9.71 -16.50 13.73
N LEU A 213 8.83 -15.49 13.63
CA LEU A 213 7.38 -15.71 13.68
C LEU A 213 6.90 -16.63 12.55
N VAL A 214 7.45 -16.51 11.34
CA VAL A 214 7.13 -17.41 10.23
C VAL A 214 7.61 -18.82 10.52
N ALA A 215 8.85 -19.01 10.99
CA ALA A 215 9.38 -20.33 11.35
C ALA A 215 8.51 -21.02 12.41
N ASP A 216 7.99 -20.27 13.38
CA ASP A 216 7.15 -20.78 14.46
C ASP A 216 5.73 -21.13 14.01
N LYS A 217 5.20 -20.46 12.98
CA LYS A 217 3.77 -20.53 12.62
C LYS A 217 3.48 -21.24 11.30
N GLN A 218 4.42 -21.23 10.35
CA GLN A 218 4.18 -21.68 8.97
C GLN A 218 3.60 -23.09 8.91
N SER A 219 4.26 -24.07 9.54
CA SER A 219 3.86 -25.48 9.50
C SER A 219 2.40 -25.68 9.97
N ALA A 220 2.01 -25.02 11.07
CA ALA A 220 0.65 -25.12 11.58
C ALA A 220 -0.40 -24.58 10.60
N TYR A 221 -0.11 -23.49 9.89
CA TYR A 221 -1.01 -22.94 8.87
C TYR A 221 -0.98 -23.72 7.55
N GLU A 222 0.14 -24.34 7.19
CA GLU A 222 0.23 -25.26 6.04
C GLU A 222 -0.68 -26.45 6.24
N ASP A 223 -0.65 -27.05 7.43
CA ASP A 223 -1.54 -28.16 7.82
C ASP A 223 -3.01 -27.71 7.87
N GLU A 224 -3.31 -26.63 8.61
CA GLU A 224 -4.68 -26.11 8.80
C GLU A 224 -5.36 -25.75 7.47
N LEU A 225 -4.62 -25.16 6.53
CA LEU A 225 -5.17 -24.63 5.28
C LEU A 225 -4.90 -25.55 4.07
N SER A 226 -4.17 -26.66 4.29
CA SER A 226 -3.74 -27.60 3.26
C SER A 226 -3.03 -26.89 2.09
N VAL A 227 -1.99 -26.12 2.42
CA VAL A 227 -1.17 -25.34 1.47
C VAL A 227 0.31 -25.52 1.75
N ARG A 228 1.15 -25.11 0.80
CA ARG A 228 2.59 -24.91 1.00
C ARG A 228 2.90 -23.43 0.84
N TYR A 229 3.53 -22.83 1.84
CA TYR A 229 3.91 -21.43 1.79
C TYR A 229 5.33 -21.23 1.25
N ASP A 230 5.47 -20.23 0.39
CA ASP A 230 6.73 -19.64 -0.03
C ASP A 230 6.71 -18.18 0.41
N ILE A 231 7.33 -17.91 1.57
CA ILE A 231 7.34 -16.61 2.23
C ILE A 231 8.71 -15.99 2.08
N THR A 232 8.75 -14.80 1.50
CA THR A 232 9.98 -14.05 1.29
C THR A 232 9.90 -12.66 1.92
N PHE A 233 11.06 -12.07 2.16
CA PHE A 233 11.19 -10.75 2.78
C PHE A 233 12.09 -9.86 1.94
N SER A 234 11.77 -8.57 1.90
CA SER A 234 12.72 -7.54 1.47
C SER A 234 12.66 -6.34 2.40
N THR A 235 13.66 -5.47 2.31
CA THR A 235 13.67 -4.16 2.97
C THR A 235 13.61 -3.07 1.92
N GLN A 236 13.12 -1.89 2.28
CA GLN A 236 13.23 -0.73 1.40
C GLN A 236 14.71 -0.51 1.04
N LYS A 237 15.00 -0.31 -0.25
CA LYS A 237 16.38 -0.19 -0.73
C LYS A 237 16.98 1.14 -0.26
N GLN A 238 18.13 1.13 0.40
CA GLN A 238 18.75 2.33 0.98
C GLN A 238 19.08 3.42 -0.07
N HIS A 239 19.31 3.05 -1.33
CA HIS A 239 19.56 4.02 -2.40
C HIS A 239 18.32 4.84 -2.77
N THR A 240 17.14 4.45 -2.28
CA THR A 240 15.88 5.21 -2.40
C THR A 240 15.69 6.20 -1.26
N ASP A 241 16.59 6.23 -0.28
CA ASP A 241 16.56 7.26 0.76
C ASP A 241 16.76 8.64 0.12
N THR A 242 16.05 9.62 0.68
CA THR A 242 16.12 11.00 0.25
C THR A 242 16.86 11.86 1.25
N ILE A 243 17.68 12.78 0.75
CA ILE A 243 18.35 13.77 1.59
C ILE A 243 17.30 14.69 2.20
N ALA A 244 17.39 14.94 3.50
CA ALA A 244 16.60 16.00 4.14
C ALA A 244 17.27 17.36 3.89
N VAL A 245 16.47 18.41 3.75
CA VAL A 245 16.98 19.79 3.62
C VAL A 245 16.36 20.73 4.64
N ASP A 246 17.00 21.86 4.93
CA ASP A 246 16.43 22.94 5.73
C ASP A 246 15.39 23.76 4.93
N LYS A 247 14.88 24.84 5.52
CA LYS A 247 13.88 25.72 4.87
C LYS A 247 14.44 26.35 3.59
N GLU A 248 15.73 26.63 3.56
CA GLU A 248 16.48 27.26 2.48
C GLU A 248 16.96 26.26 1.40
N ASN A 249 16.59 24.98 1.51
CA ASN A 249 16.99 23.88 0.61
C ASN A 249 18.49 23.48 0.69
N HIS A 250 19.17 23.78 1.79
CA HIS A 250 20.50 23.24 2.04
C HIS A 250 20.43 21.86 2.72
N PRO A 251 21.37 20.95 2.45
CA PRO A 251 21.43 19.64 3.11
C PRO A 251 21.37 19.75 4.63
N PHE A 252 20.38 19.07 5.23
CA PHE A 252 20.18 19.05 6.66
C PHE A 252 21.19 18.09 7.31
N ARG A 253 21.86 18.54 8.38
CA ARG A 253 22.88 17.77 9.09
C ARG A 253 22.46 17.41 10.52
N ASN A 254 22.83 16.21 10.94
CA ASN A 254 22.75 15.77 12.33
C ASN A 254 23.73 16.57 13.22
N ALA A 255 23.62 16.40 14.55
CA ALA A 255 24.49 17.09 15.50
C ALA A 255 25.98 16.72 15.35
N ASP A 256 26.27 15.52 14.84
CA ASP A 256 27.62 15.03 14.53
C ASP A 256 28.16 15.54 13.17
N GLY A 257 27.40 16.36 12.44
CA GLY A 257 27.78 16.88 11.13
C GLY A 257 27.42 15.97 9.95
N SER A 258 26.95 14.74 10.17
CA SER A 258 26.55 13.82 9.10
C SER A 258 25.27 14.27 8.39
N LEU A 259 25.10 13.90 7.11
CA LEU A 259 23.88 14.16 6.35
C LEU A 259 22.70 13.36 6.92
N LEU A 260 21.54 14.00 7.04
CA LEU A 260 20.30 13.33 7.40
C LEU A 260 19.59 12.80 6.16
N PHE A 261 19.36 11.49 6.14
CA PHE A 261 18.51 10.82 5.16
C PHE A 261 17.17 10.43 5.78
N ARG A 262 16.13 10.41 4.96
CA ARG A 262 14.80 9.89 5.30
C ARG A 262 14.42 8.81 4.28
N PRO A 263 13.61 7.83 4.67
CA PRO A 263 13.02 6.91 3.71
C PRO A 263 12.29 7.69 2.62
N GLY A 264 12.44 7.30 1.35
CA GLY A 264 11.86 7.97 0.18
C GLY A 264 10.33 7.88 0.06
N GLY A 265 9.62 7.69 1.17
CA GLY A 265 8.18 7.51 1.20
C GLY A 265 7.73 6.21 0.55
N HIS A 266 6.42 6.10 0.34
CA HIS A 266 5.86 4.87 -0.19
C HIS A 266 6.09 4.67 -1.70
N GLY A 267 6.34 5.76 -2.45
CA GLY A 267 6.67 5.66 -3.87
C GLY A 267 7.89 4.77 -4.10
N ALA A 268 8.87 4.81 -3.18
CA ALA A 268 10.07 3.98 -3.23
C ALA A 268 9.80 2.46 -3.23
N LEU A 269 8.63 2.00 -2.79
CA LEU A 269 8.26 0.57 -2.85
C LEU A 269 8.15 0.04 -4.28
N ILE A 270 8.09 0.90 -5.30
CA ILE A 270 8.12 0.49 -6.70
C ILE A 270 9.37 -0.33 -7.03
N GLU A 271 10.50 -0.04 -6.40
CA GLU A 271 11.75 -0.80 -6.52
C GLU A 271 11.62 -2.22 -5.98
N ASN A 272 10.99 -2.38 -4.82
CA ASN A 272 10.73 -3.69 -4.24
C ASN A 272 9.74 -4.49 -5.10
N LEU A 273 8.67 -3.85 -5.59
CA LEU A 273 7.73 -4.49 -6.52
C LEU A 273 8.42 -4.87 -7.84
N ASN A 274 9.32 -4.03 -8.34
CA ASN A 274 10.10 -4.26 -9.55
C ASN A 274 11.08 -5.44 -9.44
N ASP A 275 11.39 -5.91 -8.23
CA ASP A 275 12.21 -7.12 -8.02
C ASP A 275 11.37 -8.41 -8.00
N ILE A 276 10.05 -8.32 -7.75
CA ILE A 276 9.17 -9.49 -7.66
C ILE A 276 8.99 -10.18 -9.02
N ASP A 277 9.49 -11.40 -9.17
CA ASP A 277 9.21 -12.24 -10.35
C ASP A 277 7.84 -12.91 -10.22
N ALA A 278 6.80 -12.20 -10.66
CA ALA A 278 5.44 -12.70 -10.70
C ALA A 278 4.71 -12.19 -11.94
N ASP A 279 3.68 -12.93 -12.34
CA ASP A 279 2.74 -12.52 -13.38
C ASP A 279 1.72 -11.54 -12.81
N ILE A 280 1.15 -11.91 -11.64
CA ILE A 280 0.17 -11.12 -10.91
C ILE A 280 0.61 -10.92 -9.46
N VAL A 281 0.50 -9.68 -8.98
CA VAL A 281 0.83 -9.31 -7.59
C VAL A 281 -0.37 -8.65 -6.92
N PHE A 282 -0.77 -9.16 -5.77
CA PHE A 282 -1.76 -8.56 -4.88
C PHE A 282 -1.04 -7.67 -3.87
N ILE A 283 -1.47 -6.43 -3.71
CA ILE A 283 -0.90 -5.51 -2.73
C ILE A 283 -1.98 -5.12 -1.71
N LYS A 284 -1.66 -5.26 -0.42
CA LYS A 284 -2.51 -4.88 0.71
C LYS A 284 -1.63 -4.55 1.92
N ASN A 285 -1.91 -3.46 2.62
CA ASN A 285 -1.17 -3.09 3.83
C ASN A 285 -1.35 -4.12 4.95
N ILE A 286 -0.32 -4.29 5.78
CA ILE A 286 -0.26 -5.27 6.87
C ILE A 286 -1.38 -5.14 7.92
N ASP A 287 -1.94 -3.95 8.07
CA ASP A 287 -2.90 -3.60 9.13
C ASP A 287 -4.34 -3.58 8.67
N ASN A 288 -4.61 -3.74 7.38
CA ASN A 288 -5.95 -3.89 6.84
C ASN A 288 -6.31 -5.39 6.82
N VAL A 289 -6.63 -5.96 7.98
CA VAL A 289 -7.05 -7.36 8.14
C VAL A 289 -8.19 -7.45 9.14
N VAL A 290 -9.04 -8.45 8.99
CA VAL A 290 -10.21 -8.71 9.84
C VAL A 290 -10.21 -10.19 10.27
N PRO A 291 -10.98 -10.58 11.31
CA PRO A 291 -11.06 -11.98 11.70
C PRO A 291 -11.85 -12.81 10.68
N ASP A 292 -11.71 -14.13 10.73
CA ASP A 292 -12.30 -15.06 9.75
C ASP A 292 -13.82 -14.87 9.54
N SER A 293 -14.55 -14.44 10.58
CA SER A 293 -15.98 -14.11 10.53
C SER A 293 -16.33 -12.96 9.57
N TYR A 294 -15.39 -12.06 9.28
CA TYR A 294 -15.59 -10.87 8.42
C TYR A 294 -14.83 -10.94 7.08
N LYS A 295 -13.95 -11.93 6.87
CA LYS A 295 -13.08 -11.99 5.67
C LYS A 295 -13.79 -12.28 4.35
N SER A 296 -15.02 -12.79 4.37
CA SER A 296 -15.72 -13.27 3.18
C SER A 296 -15.78 -12.22 2.06
N SER A 297 -16.19 -10.99 2.40
CA SER A 297 -16.29 -9.87 1.46
C SER A 297 -14.92 -9.54 0.85
N THR A 298 -13.86 -9.49 1.68
CA THR A 298 -12.48 -9.28 1.21
C THR A 298 -12.05 -10.37 0.23
N ILE A 299 -12.28 -11.65 0.55
CA ILE A 299 -11.87 -12.77 -0.31
C ILE A 299 -12.60 -12.72 -1.66
N ILE A 300 -13.92 -12.48 -1.65
CA ILE A 300 -14.74 -12.38 -2.86
C ILE A 300 -14.21 -11.27 -3.76
N PHE A 301 -14.08 -10.05 -3.23
CA PHE A 301 -13.67 -8.91 -4.06
C PHE A 301 -12.21 -8.98 -4.51
N LYS A 302 -11.31 -9.61 -3.75
CA LYS A 302 -9.95 -9.92 -4.22
C LYS A 302 -9.97 -10.81 -5.47
N LYS A 303 -10.79 -11.86 -5.47
CA LYS A 303 -10.96 -12.74 -6.64
C LYS A 303 -11.65 -12.02 -7.81
N VAL A 304 -12.65 -11.19 -7.55
CA VAL A 304 -13.34 -10.38 -8.59
C VAL A 304 -12.35 -9.42 -9.27
N ILE A 305 -11.59 -8.66 -8.49
CA ILE A 305 -10.59 -7.71 -9.01
C ILE A 305 -9.54 -8.45 -9.84
N ALA A 306 -9.04 -9.58 -9.34
CA ALA A 306 -8.05 -10.39 -10.06
C ALA A 306 -8.61 -10.97 -11.37
N GLY A 307 -9.84 -11.46 -11.36
CA GLY A 307 -10.52 -11.95 -12.55
C GLY A 307 -10.76 -10.87 -13.60
N LEU A 308 -11.16 -9.68 -13.18
CA LEU A 308 -11.27 -8.52 -14.07
C LEU A 308 -9.91 -8.16 -14.66
N LEU A 309 -8.86 -8.13 -13.84
CA LEU A 309 -7.49 -7.87 -14.30
C LEU A 309 -7.06 -8.89 -15.36
N VAL A 310 -7.26 -10.18 -15.13
CA VAL A 310 -6.93 -11.26 -16.09
C VAL A 310 -7.73 -11.10 -17.38
N THR A 311 -9.00 -10.73 -17.28
CA THR A 311 -9.87 -10.50 -18.45
C THR A 311 -9.35 -9.35 -19.31
N LEU A 312 -9.03 -8.21 -18.69
CA LEU A 312 -8.48 -7.04 -19.37
C LEU A 312 -7.09 -7.34 -19.95
N GLN A 313 -6.23 -8.02 -19.19
CA GLN A 313 -4.89 -8.42 -19.61
C GLN A 313 -4.95 -9.28 -20.88
N LYS A 314 -5.83 -10.29 -20.91
CA LYS A 314 -6.00 -11.16 -22.08
C LYS A 314 -6.37 -10.34 -23.33
N ARG A 315 -7.34 -9.43 -23.20
CA ARG A 315 -7.80 -8.55 -24.29
C ARG A 315 -6.70 -7.61 -24.77
N ILE A 316 -5.95 -6.98 -23.84
CA ILE A 316 -4.76 -6.18 -24.16
C ILE A 316 -3.73 -7.00 -24.96
N PHE A 317 -3.45 -8.23 -24.52
CA PHE A 317 -2.46 -9.09 -25.16
C PHE A 317 -2.88 -9.53 -26.56
N ASP A 318 -4.18 -9.81 -26.77
CA ASP A 318 -4.73 -10.13 -28.08
C ASP A 318 -4.57 -8.94 -29.05
N TYR A 319 -4.85 -7.72 -28.60
CA TYR A 319 -4.64 -6.50 -29.42
C TYR A 319 -3.17 -6.22 -29.70
N LEU A 320 -2.28 -6.42 -28.74
CA LEU A 320 -0.84 -6.27 -28.97
C LEU A 320 -0.34 -7.29 -30.00
N ARG A 321 -0.82 -8.53 -29.98
CA ARG A 321 -0.51 -9.53 -31.02
C ARG A 321 -1.08 -9.14 -32.38
N LEU A 322 -2.32 -8.65 -32.43
CA LEU A 322 -2.97 -8.22 -33.67
C LEU A 322 -2.21 -7.06 -34.34
N THR A 323 -1.87 -6.04 -33.55
CA THR A 323 -1.12 -4.86 -34.04
C THR A 323 0.29 -5.21 -34.49
N GLU A 324 0.98 -6.13 -33.80
CA GLU A 324 2.30 -6.64 -34.20
C GLU A 324 2.27 -7.47 -35.48
N GLY A 325 1.16 -8.15 -35.76
CA GLY A 325 0.96 -8.90 -37.01
C GLY A 325 0.78 -8.02 -38.25
N GLY A 326 0.53 -6.72 -38.08
CA GLY A 326 0.39 -5.73 -39.17
C GLY A 326 -0.85 -5.91 -40.05
N LYS A 327 -1.76 -6.82 -39.69
CA LYS A 327 -2.98 -7.13 -40.43
C LYS A 327 -4.19 -6.83 -39.56
N TYR A 328 -4.74 -5.63 -39.70
CA TYR A 328 -5.92 -5.18 -38.98
C TYR A 328 -6.82 -4.35 -39.90
N THR A 329 -8.12 -4.40 -39.67
CA THR A 329 -9.11 -3.58 -40.37
C THR A 329 -9.33 -2.28 -39.61
N ARG A 330 -9.88 -1.27 -40.28
CA ARG A 330 -10.27 -0.01 -39.63
C ARG A 330 -11.25 -0.21 -38.47
N ASP A 331 -12.17 -1.17 -38.60
CA ASP A 331 -13.11 -1.51 -37.53
C ASP A 331 -12.38 -2.05 -36.29
N GLN A 332 -11.34 -2.85 -36.47
CA GLN A 332 -10.51 -3.33 -35.36
C GLN A 332 -9.72 -2.19 -34.71
N ILE A 333 -9.23 -1.21 -35.48
CA ILE A 333 -8.59 -0.01 -34.92
C ILE A 333 -9.56 0.74 -34.02
N GLN A 334 -10.79 0.97 -34.49
CA GLN A 334 -11.81 1.67 -33.72
C GLN A 334 -12.25 0.89 -32.48
N GLU A 335 -12.35 -0.43 -32.59
CA GLU A 335 -12.66 -1.30 -31.45
C GLU A 335 -11.57 -1.22 -30.36
N MET A 336 -10.29 -1.26 -30.74
CA MET A 336 -9.17 -1.07 -29.81
C MET A 336 -9.16 0.34 -29.19
N LEU A 337 -9.50 1.37 -29.96
CA LEU A 337 -9.62 2.73 -29.45
C LEU A 337 -10.77 2.85 -28.44
N HIS A 338 -11.93 2.26 -28.74
CA HIS A 338 -13.06 2.21 -27.80
C HIS A 338 -12.69 1.46 -26.53
N PHE A 339 -11.95 0.35 -26.64
CA PHE A 339 -11.45 -0.38 -25.47
C PHE A 339 -10.56 0.50 -24.58
N LEU A 340 -9.62 1.25 -25.16
CA LEU A 340 -8.81 2.21 -24.40
C LEU A 340 -9.67 3.26 -23.70
N GLN A 341 -10.64 3.85 -24.41
CA GLN A 341 -11.42 4.99 -23.92
C GLN A 341 -12.50 4.61 -22.89
N ASN A 342 -13.06 3.40 -22.99
CA ASN A 342 -14.21 2.97 -22.21
C ASN A 342 -13.84 1.96 -21.13
N ASP A 343 -13.05 0.93 -21.46
CA ASP A 343 -12.67 -0.11 -20.50
C ASP A 343 -11.47 0.33 -19.65
N LEU A 344 -10.47 0.97 -20.26
CA LEU A 344 -9.28 1.47 -19.56
C LEU A 344 -9.38 2.95 -19.15
N CYS A 345 -10.44 3.65 -19.59
CA CYS A 345 -10.67 5.07 -19.31
C CYS A 345 -9.52 6.00 -19.75
N ILE A 346 -8.74 5.61 -20.77
CA ILE A 346 -7.64 6.39 -21.33
C ILE A 346 -8.15 7.15 -22.54
N ARG A 347 -8.17 8.48 -22.46
CA ARG A 347 -8.69 9.35 -23.52
C ARG A 347 -7.63 10.34 -23.96
N ASN A 348 -7.54 10.58 -25.27
CA ASN A 348 -6.71 11.65 -25.82
C ASN A 348 -7.56 12.47 -26.81
N PRO A 349 -7.80 13.77 -26.54
CA PRO A 349 -8.57 14.64 -27.43
C PRO A 349 -8.04 14.71 -28.86
N GLU A 350 -6.75 14.43 -29.08
CA GLU A 350 -6.07 14.51 -30.37
C GLU A 350 -6.28 13.26 -31.25
N THR A 351 -6.81 12.15 -30.70
CA THR A 351 -6.98 10.89 -31.45
C THR A 351 -7.86 11.00 -32.69
N LYS A 352 -8.79 11.96 -32.72
CA LYS A 352 -9.65 12.25 -33.88
C LYS A 352 -8.90 12.86 -35.07
N TYR A 353 -7.68 13.35 -34.86
CA TYR A 353 -6.85 13.96 -35.90
C TYR A 353 -5.70 13.04 -36.34
N LEU A 354 -5.59 11.85 -35.76
CA LEU A 354 -4.57 10.88 -36.12
C LEU A 354 -5.03 10.05 -37.32
N GLU A 355 -4.12 9.83 -38.26
CA GLU A 355 -4.28 8.83 -39.31
C GLU A 355 -4.19 7.42 -38.72
N ASP A 356 -4.74 6.43 -39.41
CA ASP A 356 -4.83 5.04 -38.91
C ASP A 356 -3.45 4.47 -38.47
N ALA A 357 -2.36 4.83 -39.16
CA ALA A 357 -1.01 4.41 -38.81
C ALA A 357 -0.52 4.99 -37.47
N ASP A 358 -0.74 6.29 -37.27
CA ASP A 358 -0.37 6.98 -36.01
C ASP A 358 -1.27 6.55 -34.86
N LEU A 359 -2.55 6.32 -35.15
CA LEU A 359 -3.52 5.84 -34.19
C LEU A 359 -3.15 4.43 -33.67
N ILE A 360 -2.69 3.54 -34.55
CA ILE A 360 -2.19 2.22 -34.13
C ILE A 360 -0.93 2.32 -33.27
N LEU A 361 0.01 3.20 -33.63
CA LEU A 361 1.21 3.42 -32.81
C LEU A 361 0.83 3.95 -31.42
N TYR A 362 -0.09 4.90 -31.36
CA TYR A 362 -0.66 5.41 -30.11
C TYR A 362 -1.31 4.29 -29.29
N ILE A 363 -2.21 3.50 -29.89
CA ILE A 363 -2.90 2.38 -29.24
C ILE A 363 -1.87 1.40 -28.66
N LYS A 364 -0.89 0.99 -29.47
CA LYS A 364 0.16 0.06 -29.05
C LYS A 364 0.96 0.60 -27.86
N ASN A 365 1.32 1.88 -27.88
CA ASN A 365 2.06 2.51 -26.78
C ASN A 365 1.24 2.61 -25.49
N LYS A 366 -0.09 2.76 -25.58
CA LYS A 366 -0.99 2.75 -24.42
C LYS A 366 -1.25 1.34 -23.89
N LEU A 367 -1.44 0.38 -24.77
CA LEU A 367 -1.69 -1.02 -24.37
C LEU A 367 -0.45 -1.70 -23.79
N ASN A 368 0.76 -1.38 -24.29
CA ASN A 368 2.01 -2.00 -23.82
C ASN A 368 2.57 -1.32 -22.55
N ARG A 369 1.79 -1.37 -21.48
CA ARG A 369 2.11 -0.83 -20.15
C ARG A 369 1.76 -1.85 -19.07
N PRO A 370 2.36 -1.78 -17.88
CA PRO A 370 1.86 -2.51 -16.72
C PRO A 370 0.38 -2.19 -16.48
N LEU A 371 -0.38 -3.20 -16.06
CA LEU A 371 -1.81 -3.08 -15.76
C LEU A 371 -2.02 -3.24 -14.26
N ARG A 372 -2.93 -2.46 -13.70
CA ARG A 372 -3.44 -2.69 -12.34
C ARG A 372 -4.93 -2.42 -12.25
N VAL A 373 -5.57 -3.16 -11.37
CA VAL A 373 -6.96 -2.92 -10.97
C VAL A 373 -6.95 -2.60 -9.48
N CYS A 374 -7.58 -1.49 -9.12
CA CYS A 374 -7.58 -0.97 -7.76
C CYS A 374 -9.01 -1.01 -7.19
N GLY A 375 -9.18 -1.65 -6.04
CA GLY A 375 -10.42 -1.54 -5.28
C GLY A 375 -10.57 -0.13 -4.70
N MET A 376 -11.76 0.44 -4.76
CA MET A 376 -12.12 1.76 -4.23
C MET A 376 -13.32 1.60 -3.30
N VAL A 377 -13.19 2.06 -2.07
CA VAL A 377 -14.30 2.04 -1.10
C VAL A 377 -15.03 3.38 -1.14
N ARG A 378 -16.32 3.40 -0.81
CA ARG A 378 -17.03 4.67 -0.63
C ARG A 378 -16.39 5.48 0.47
N ASN A 379 -16.25 6.78 0.24
CA ASN A 379 -15.72 7.67 1.25
C ASN A 379 -16.79 7.97 2.30
N VAL A 380 -16.55 7.61 3.55
CA VAL A 380 -17.42 7.86 4.70
C VAL A 380 -16.93 9.03 5.57
N GLY A 381 -16.13 9.93 4.99
CA GLY A 381 -15.56 11.10 5.65
C GLY A 381 -14.09 10.94 6.06
N GLU A 382 -13.40 9.92 5.52
CA GLU A 382 -11.98 9.70 5.80
C GLU A 382 -11.11 10.67 4.99
N PRO A 383 -10.17 11.39 5.63
CA PRO A 383 -9.22 12.22 4.93
C PRO A 383 -8.15 11.35 4.24
N GLY A 384 -7.86 11.65 2.98
CA GLY A 384 -6.70 11.10 2.27
C GLY A 384 -6.89 11.06 0.76
N GLY A 385 -6.10 10.24 0.08
CA GLY A 385 -6.08 10.17 -1.38
C GLY A 385 -7.33 9.51 -1.98
N GLY A 386 -7.77 10.04 -3.12
CA GLY A 386 -8.97 9.61 -3.82
C GLY A 386 -8.70 9.31 -5.30
N PRO A 387 -9.65 8.64 -5.99
CA PRO A 387 -9.55 8.39 -7.42
C PRO A 387 -10.03 9.60 -8.25
N PHE A 388 -9.23 9.97 -9.25
CA PHE A 388 -9.49 11.10 -10.16
C PHE A 388 -9.25 10.71 -11.61
N LEU A 389 -9.80 11.50 -12.53
CA LEU A 389 -9.38 11.52 -13.93
C LEU A 389 -8.37 12.64 -14.11
N ALA A 390 -7.08 12.29 -14.23
CA ALA A 390 -5.97 13.24 -14.29
C ALA A 390 -5.41 13.35 -15.70
N VAL A 391 -4.84 14.52 -16.02
CA VAL A 391 -4.13 14.79 -17.26
C VAL A 391 -2.67 14.36 -17.10
N ASN A 392 -2.22 13.45 -17.96
CA ASN A 392 -0.85 12.96 -18.03
C ASN A 392 0.03 13.95 -18.81
N ALA A 393 1.35 13.82 -18.66
CA ALA A 393 2.33 14.67 -19.35
C ALA A 393 2.24 14.63 -20.90
N ASP A 394 1.68 13.55 -21.47
CA ASP A 394 1.47 13.41 -22.91
C ASP A 394 0.09 13.90 -23.39
N GLY A 395 -0.64 14.62 -22.53
CA GLY A 395 -1.97 15.19 -22.82
C GLY A 395 -3.11 14.18 -22.75
N THR A 396 -2.84 12.93 -22.39
CA THR A 396 -3.90 11.93 -22.19
C THR A 396 -4.56 12.06 -20.82
N ASN A 397 -5.84 11.78 -20.74
CA ASN A 397 -6.60 11.70 -19.50
C ASN A 397 -6.73 10.23 -19.09
N SER A 398 -6.42 9.90 -17.84
CA SER A 398 -6.59 8.54 -17.33
C SER A 398 -6.88 8.50 -15.82
N PRO A 399 -7.38 7.37 -15.29
CA PRO A 399 -7.59 7.22 -13.85
C PRO A 399 -6.28 7.25 -13.07
N GLN A 400 -6.21 8.08 -12.04
CA GLN A 400 -5.08 8.16 -11.10
C GLN A 400 -5.58 8.29 -9.66
N ILE A 401 -4.81 7.78 -8.69
CA ILE A 401 -5.04 8.04 -7.27
C ILE A 401 -4.19 9.22 -6.89
N LEU A 402 -4.81 10.28 -6.35
CA LEU A 402 -4.13 11.51 -5.97
C LEU A 402 -4.39 11.84 -4.51
N GLU A 403 -3.36 12.34 -3.83
CA GLU A 403 -3.48 12.97 -2.53
C GLU A 403 -3.84 14.46 -2.67
N SER A 404 -4.41 15.05 -1.62
CA SER A 404 -4.75 16.49 -1.61
C SER A 404 -3.56 17.40 -1.86
N SER A 405 -2.35 16.95 -1.52
CA SER A 405 -1.10 17.67 -1.76
C SER A 405 -0.71 17.79 -3.23
N GLN A 406 -1.26 16.94 -4.10
CA GLN A 406 -1.00 16.93 -5.53
C GLN A 406 -2.01 17.77 -6.32
N ILE A 407 -3.03 18.31 -5.65
CA ILE A 407 -4.12 19.07 -6.26
C ILE A 407 -4.01 20.53 -5.81
N ASP A 408 -4.17 21.46 -6.75
CA ASP A 408 -4.20 22.88 -6.43
C ASP A 408 -5.51 23.24 -5.72
N MET A 409 -5.49 23.23 -4.40
CA MET A 409 -6.65 23.58 -3.57
C MET A 409 -6.99 25.07 -3.60
N SER A 410 -6.17 25.91 -4.23
CA SER A 410 -6.47 27.33 -4.46
C SER A 410 -7.29 27.57 -5.72
N ASP A 411 -7.27 26.63 -6.67
CA ASP A 411 -8.17 26.63 -7.83
C ASP A 411 -9.57 26.15 -7.41
N PRO A 412 -10.62 26.99 -7.54
CA PRO A 412 -11.98 26.61 -7.15
C PRO A 412 -12.54 25.39 -7.87
N ALA A 413 -12.17 25.15 -9.14
CA ALA A 413 -12.64 24.02 -9.90
C ALA A 413 -11.98 22.71 -9.42
N LYS A 414 -10.67 22.72 -9.20
CA LYS A 414 -9.93 21.55 -8.69
C LYS A 414 -10.36 21.21 -7.27
N LYS A 415 -10.54 22.23 -6.43
CA LYS A 415 -11.11 22.08 -5.08
C LYS A 415 -12.50 21.44 -5.14
N ALA A 416 -13.38 21.90 -6.03
CA ALA A 416 -14.71 21.32 -6.19
C ALA A 416 -14.65 19.85 -6.60
N PHE A 417 -13.77 19.46 -7.52
CA PHE A 417 -13.58 18.05 -7.88
C PHE A 417 -13.09 17.22 -6.69
N PHE A 418 -12.15 17.74 -5.90
CA PHE A 418 -11.69 17.07 -4.68
C PHE A 418 -12.82 16.86 -3.68
N GLU A 419 -13.60 17.89 -3.38
CA GLU A 419 -14.71 17.85 -2.42
C GLU A 419 -15.89 16.97 -2.88
N GLN A 420 -16.05 16.78 -4.20
CA GLN A 420 -17.05 15.87 -4.78
C GLN A 420 -16.61 14.40 -4.80
N GLY A 421 -15.39 14.09 -4.37
CA GLY A 421 -14.87 12.72 -4.32
C GLY A 421 -15.78 11.78 -3.54
N THR A 422 -16.32 10.77 -4.21
CA THR A 422 -17.27 9.79 -3.63
C THR A 422 -16.58 8.56 -3.06
N HIS A 423 -15.32 8.34 -3.40
CA HIS A 423 -14.56 7.13 -3.08
C HIS A 423 -13.17 7.47 -2.53
N PHE A 424 -12.60 6.51 -1.84
CA PHE A 424 -11.29 6.57 -1.19
C PHE A 424 -10.44 5.37 -1.64
N ASN A 425 -9.11 5.54 -1.69
CA ASN A 425 -8.18 4.46 -2.03
C ASN A 425 -7.77 3.64 -0.78
N PRO A 426 -8.25 2.40 -0.61
CA PRO A 426 -7.88 1.53 0.50
C PRO A 426 -6.49 0.88 0.36
N VAL A 427 -5.75 1.18 -0.72
CA VAL A 427 -4.51 0.46 -1.09
C VAL A 427 -4.78 -1.03 -1.32
N ASP A 428 -5.88 -1.31 -2.03
CA ASP A 428 -6.24 -2.65 -2.51
C ASP A 428 -5.93 -2.72 -4.01
N LEU A 429 -4.80 -3.36 -4.35
CA LEU A 429 -4.34 -3.41 -5.74
C LEU A 429 -4.08 -4.84 -6.18
N VAL A 430 -4.39 -5.12 -7.44
CA VAL A 430 -3.89 -6.30 -8.15
C VAL A 430 -3.19 -5.80 -9.40
N CYS A 431 -1.94 -6.19 -9.59
CA CYS A 431 -1.04 -5.69 -10.63
C CYS A 431 -0.60 -6.83 -11.55
N SER A 432 -0.51 -6.57 -12.85
CA SER A 432 0.08 -7.44 -13.88
C SER A 432 1.43 -6.87 -14.29
N LEU A 433 2.50 -7.64 -14.09
CA LEU A 433 3.88 -7.14 -14.24
C LEU A 433 4.61 -7.65 -15.48
N LYS A 434 3.99 -8.53 -16.28
CA LYS A 434 4.56 -9.08 -17.52
C LYS A 434 3.74 -8.67 -18.73
N ASN A 435 4.41 -8.53 -19.87
CA ASN A 435 3.78 -8.22 -21.15
C ASN A 435 3.28 -9.49 -21.86
N HIS A 436 2.68 -9.32 -23.05
CA HIS A 436 2.11 -10.40 -23.86
C HIS A 436 3.13 -11.43 -24.36
N ARG A 437 4.44 -11.16 -24.19
CA ARG A 437 5.56 -12.05 -24.52
C ARG A 437 6.16 -12.72 -23.28
N GLY A 438 5.52 -12.57 -22.12
CA GLY A 438 6.02 -13.09 -20.84
C GLY A 438 7.24 -12.33 -20.29
N LYS A 439 7.63 -11.19 -20.89
CA LYS A 439 8.74 -10.39 -20.37
C LYS A 439 8.23 -9.44 -19.31
N LYS A 440 8.95 -9.39 -18.18
CA LYS A 440 8.67 -8.45 -17.10
C LYS A 440 8.89 -7.01 -17.57
N TYR A 441 7.98 -6.12 -17.20
CA TYR A 441 8.18 -4.68 -17.33
C TYR A 441 9.20 -4.22 -16.29
N ASN A 442 10.11 -3.33 -16.69
CA ASN A 442 10.86 -2.55 -15.72
C ASN A 442 9.96 -1.41 -15.23
N LEU A 443 9.38 -1.56 -14.04
CA LEU A 443 8.35 -0.66 -13.52
C LEU A 443 8.84 0.78 -13.31
N LEU A 444 10.16 0.95 -13.17
CA LEU A 444 10.81 2.26 -13.03
C LEU A 444 10.66 3.12 -14.30
N ASP A 445 10.55 2.48 -15.48
CA ASP A 445 10.35 3.16 -16.75
C ASP A 445 8.94 3.76 -16.87
N TYR A 446 8.01 3.32 -16.01
CA TYR A 446 6.61 3.73 -15.98
C TYR A 446 6.29 4.62 -14.75
N THR A 447 7.30 5.34 -14.25
CA THR A 447 7.16 6.27 -13.12
C THR A 447 7.35 7.72 -13.57
N ASP A 448 6.35 8.57 -13.33
CA ASP A 448 6.41 9.99 -13.62
C ASP A 448 7.23 10.75 -12.56
N LYS A 449 8.42 11.19 -12.95
CA LYS A 449 9.36 11.88 -12.08
C LYS A 449 8.85 13.24 -11.55
N ASN A 450 7.81 13.81 -12.16
CA ASN A 450 7.26 15.11 -11.75
C ASN A 450 6.18 15.01 -10.65
N THR A 451 5.91 13.81 -10.13
CA THR A 451 4.82 13.57 -9.17
C THR A 451 5.32 13.27 -7.75
N GLY A 452 6.58 13.59 -7.46
CA GLY A 452 7.11 13.52 -6.10
C GLY A 452 6.38 14.48 -5.16
N PHE A 453 6.61 14.31 -3.85
CA PHE A 453 5.99 15.14 -2.82
C PHE A 453 7.01 15.63 -1.81
N ILE A 454 6.88 16.89 -1.35
CA ILE A 454 7.74 17.48 -0.33
C ILE A 454 6.92 17.71 0.93
N SER A 455 7.33 17.09 2.03
CA SER A 455 6.67 17.24 3.33
C SER A 455 7.55 18.03 4.31
N SER A 456 6.92 18.89 5.10
CA SER A 456 7.56 19.54 6.24
C SER A 456 7.55 18.62 7.46
N LYS A 457 8.70 18.49 8.12
CA LYS A 457 8.90 17.70 9.34
C LYS A 457 9.75 18.51 10.33
N SER A 458 9.93 17.97 11.53
CA SER A 458 10.90 18.48 12.49
C SER A 458 11.78 17.36 13.03
N LYS A 459 13.01 17.72 13.42
CA LYS A 459 13.94 16.85 14.15
C LYS A 459 14.73 17.72 15.13
N ASP A 460 14.76 17.32 16.39
CA ASP A 460 15.50 18.01 17.47
C ASP A 460 15.15 19.51 17.56
N GLY A 461 13.85 19.85 17.41
CA GLY A 461 13.36 21.23 17.43
C GLY A 461 13.64 22.05 16.17
N ARG A 462 14.35 21.51 15.17
CA ARG A 462 14.62 22.17 13.88
C ARG A 462 13.65 21.66 12.81
N GLU A 463 13.11 22.57 12.03
CA GLU A 463 12.30 22.23 10.87
C GLU A 463 13.17 21.72 9.71
N LEU A 464 12.64 20.76 8.97
CA LEU A 464 13.27 20.19 7.78
C LEU A 464 12.21 19.87 6.72
N LYS A 465 12.62 19.78 5.47
CA LYS A 465 11.84 19.23 4.36
C LYS A 465 12.35 17.84 4.01
N ALA A 466 11.42 16.92 3.77
CA ALA A 466 11.68 15.56 3.34
C ALA A 466 10.98 15.30 2.01
N LEU A 467 11.67 14.57 1.11
CA LEU A 467 11.18 14.24 -0.22
C LEU A 467 10.63 12.81 -0.21
N GLU A 468 9.40 12.65 -0.69
CA GLU A 468 8.85 11.35 -1.07
C GLU A 468 9.02 11.17 -2.59
N LEU A 469 9.67 10.07 -2.96
CA LEU A 469 9.94 9.76 -4.36
C LEU A 469 8.63 9.42 -5.08
N PRO A 470 8.53 9.76 -6.37
CA PRO A 470 7.48 9.22 -7.21
C PRO A 470 7.65 7.70 -7.37
N GLY A 471 6.55 6.96 -7.37
CA GLY A 471 6.52 5.52 -7.61
C GLY A 471 5.17 4.92 -7.25
N LEU A 472 5.18 3.81 -6.51
CA LEU A 472 4.03 2.90 -6.40
C LEU A 472 2.68 3.57 -6.07
N TRP A 473 2.64 4.53 -5.15
CA TRP A 473 1.40 5.23 -4.72
C TRP A 473 1.10 6.56 -5.41
N ASN A 474 2.03 7.12 -6.19
CA ASN A 474 1.89 8.41 -6.85
C ASN A 474 2.42 8.35 -8.30
N GLY A 475 3.73 8.30 -8.52
CA GLY A 475 4.30 8.42 -9.88
C GLY A 475 4.09 7.24 -10.81
N ALA A 476 3.84 6.04 -10.29
CA ALA A 476 3.39 4.89 -11.08
C ALA A 476 1.91 5.02 -11.49
N MET A 477 1.27 6.18 -11.28
CA MET A 477 -0.11 6.41 -11.68
C MET A 477 -0.23 6.91 -13.12
N SER A 478 0.74 7.66 -13.64
CA SER A 478 0.62 8.33 -14.96
C SER A 478 0.82 7.39 -16.16
N ASP A 479 1.65 6.35 -16.03
CA ASP A 479 2.03 5.49 -17.17
C ASP A 479 1.68 4.01 -17.01
N TRP A 480 0.69 3.74 -16.17
CA TRP A 480 0.09 2.41 -16.00
C TRP A 480 -1.32 2.38 -16.58
N ASN A 481 -1.72 1.24 -17.13
CA ASN A 481 -3.13 0.97 -17.40
C ASN A 481 -3.82 0.76 -16.05
N THR A 482 -4.65 1.71 -15.62
CA THR A 482 -5.27 1.72 -14.29
C THR A 482 -6.78 1.64 -14.42
N VAL A 483 -7.39 0.68 -13.74
CA VAL A 483 -8.84 0.53 -13.67
C VAL A 483 -9.29 0.55 -12.22
N PHE A 484 -10.31 1.33 -11.90
CA PHE A 484 -10.89 1.39 -10.56
C PHE A 484 -12.17 0.56 -10.49
N VAL A 485 -12.33 -0.15 -9.38
CA VAL A 485 -13.50 -0.99 -9.09
C VAL A 485 -14.09 -0.59 -7.75
N GLU A 486 -15.38 -0.31 -7.68
CA GLU A 486 -16.06 -0.12 -6.39
C GLU A 486 -16.07 -1.44 -5.62
N VAL A 487 -15.57 -1.42 -4.38
CA VAL A 487 -15.62 -2.55 -3.45
C VAL A 487 -16.34 -2.14 -2.16
N PRO A 488 -16.89 -3.11 -1.41
CA PRO A 488 -17.59 -2.83 -0.17
C PRO A 488 -16.68 -2.20 0.88
N VAL A 489 -17.22 -1.30 1.70
CA VAL A 489 -16.43 -0.58 2.72
C VAL A 489 -15.80 -1.54 3.73
N GLU A 490 -16.46 -2.65 4.03
CA GLU A 490 -15.96 -3.68 4.94
C GLU A 490 -14.71 -4.43 4.44
N THR A 491 -14.24 -4.18 3.21
CA THR A 491 -12.91 -4.67 2.76
C THR A 491 -11.76 -3.76 3.21
N PHE A 492 -12.07 -2.66 3.91
CA PHE A 492 -11.09 -1.68 4.38
C PHE A 492 -11.25 -1.39 5.88
N ASN A 493 -10.47 -2.10 6.69
CA ASN A 493 -10.42 -1.98 8.15
C ASN A 493 -8.98 -1.78 8.62
N PRO A 494 -8.36 -0.62 8.35
CA PRO A 494 -7.01 -0.35 8.83
C PRO A 494 -7.00 0.00 10.32
N VAL A 495 -5.98 -0.48 11.03
CA VAL A 495 -5.77 -0.14 12.44
C VAL A 495 -4.84 1.06 12.58
N LYS A 496 -5.37 2.28 12.72
CA LYS A 496 -4.58 3.52 12.87
C LYS A 496 -4.19 3.80 14.33
N THR A 497 -5.09 3.49 15.27
CA THR A 497 -4.93 3.64 16.72
C THR A 497 -5.23 2.33 17.45
N VAL A 498 -4.76 2.15 18.68
CA VAL A 498 -5.01 0.89 19.42
C VAL A 498 -6.49 0.59 19.62
N ASN A 499 -7.32 1.61 19.85
CA ASN A 499 -8.76 1.42 20.05
C ASN A 499 -9.48 0.99 18.76
N ASP A 500 -8.85 1.10 17.58
CA ASP A 500 -9.45 0.56 16.35
C ASP A 500 -9.63 -0.97 16.44
N LEU A 501 -8.79 -1.67 17.21
CA LEU A 501 -8.96 -3.11 17.47
C LEU A 501 -10.20 -3.43 18.32
N LEU A 502 -10.87 -2.44 18.93
CA LEU A 502 -12.13 -2.63 19.67
C LEU A 502 -13.38 -2.49 18.78
N ARG A 503 -13.21 -2.09 17.51
CA ARG A 503 -14.30 -2.00 16.54
C ARG A 503 -14.82 -3.39 16.21
N THR A 504 -16.10 -3.48 15.86
CA THR A 504 -16.80 -4.73 15.56
C THR A 504 -16.08 -5.57 14.50
N GLU A 505 -15.44 -4.92 13.52
CA GLU A 505 -14.72 -5.55 12.41
C GLU A 505 -13.40 -6.22 12.84
N HIS A 506 -12.94 -5.98 14.08
CA HIS A 506 -11.76 -6.59 14.69
C HIS A 506 -12.08 -7.49 15.88
N GLN A 507 -13.37 -7.77 16.15
CA GLN A 507 -13.83 -8.48 17.34
C GLN A 507 -14.43 -9.86 17.04
#